data_AF-A0A0E0I6G7-F1
#
_entry.id   AF-A0A0E0I6G7-F1
#
_cell.length_a   1.000
_cell.length_b   1.000
_cell.length_c   1.000
_cell.angle_alpha   90.00
_cell.angle_beta   90.00
_cell.angle_gamma   90.00
#
_symmetry.space_group_name_H-M   'P 1'
#
loop_
_entity.id
_entity.type
_entity.pdbx_description
1 polymer ?
#
loop_
_entity_poly.entity_id
_entity_poly.type
_entity_poly.pdbx_seq_one_letter_code
_entity_poly.pdbx_strand_id
1 'polypeptide(L)'
;MSGSAFNAFKSRVAVAWSPKLYITLVRGLPGTRRLHRRTLEAMRLRRCHRTVEHRTTPSLLGMLTQVKRLVVVETQEMPRTTAARPGHPSSSPTARPPLPRPRPRPRPRPLRATRLTSGHQKPFFNQDWLLYA
;
A
#
# COMPACT_ATOMS: atom_id res chain seq x y z
N MET A 1 -12.97 10.95 -7.12
CA MET A 1 -11.84 10.14 -7.63
C MET A 1 -10.78 11.10 -8.13
N SER A 2 -9.70 11.33 -7.38
CA SER A 2 -8.66 12.30 -7.76
C SER A 2 -7.94 11.84 -9.02
N GLY A 3 -8.22 12.50 -10.14
CA GLY A 3 -7.48 12.32 -11.39
C GLY A 3 -6.08 12.88 -11.20
N SER A 4 -5.13 12.01 -10.82
CA SER A 4 -3.72 12.37 -10.68
C SER A 4 -3.24 13.15 -11.91
N ALA A 5 -2.62 14.31 -11.69
CA ALA A 5 -2.02 15.14 -12.74
C ALA A 5 -1.05 14.35 -13.65
N PHE A 6 -0.46 13.28 -13.11
CA PHE A 6 0.38 12.34 -13.84
C PHE A 6 -0.39 11.53 -14.90
N ASN A 7 -1.62 11.11 -14.60
CA ASN A 7 -2.47 10.41 -15.57
C ASN A 7 -2.99 11.35 -16.66
N ALA A 8 -3.26 12.63 -16.31
CA ALA A 8 -3.65 13.67 -17.27
C ALA A 8 -2.48 14.08 -18.20
N PHE A 9 -1.25 14.09 -17.70
CA PHE A 9 -0.05 14.30 -18.51
C PHE A 9 0.19 13.12 -19.47
N LYS A 10 0.06 11.89 -18.97
CA LYS A 10 0.14 10.67 -19.79
C LYS A 10 -0.91 10.60 -20.90
N SER A 11 -2.10 11.18 -20.71
CA SER A 11 -3.13 11.21 -21.77
C SER A 11 -2.85 12.28 -22.83
N ARG A 12 -2.03 13.30 -22.52
CA ARG A 12 -1.65 14.37 -23.46
C ARG A 12 -0.46 14.01 -24.34
N VAL A 13 0.44 13.15 -23.87
CA VAL A 13 1.60 12.70 -24.66
C VAL A 13 1.27 11.35 -25.30
N ALA A 14 0.90 11.36 -26.59
CA ALA A 14 0.70 10.13 -27.34
C ALA A 14 2.04 9.38 -27.46
N VAL A 15 2.12 8.19 -26.86
CA VAL A 15 3.25 7.25 -26.96
C VAL A 15 3.68 7.00 -28.43
N ALA A 16 2.75 7.19 -29.37
CA ALA A 16 2.96 7.01 -30.81
C ALA A 16 3.96 7.99 -31.46
N TRP A 17 4.21 9.17 -30.89
CA TRP A 17 5.07 10.20 -31.51
C TRP A 17 6.44 10.34 -30.88
N SER A 18 6.73 9.56 -29.84
CA SER A 18 8.05 9.58 -29.20
C SER A 18 9.00 8.65 -29.93
N PRO A 19 10.26 9.02 -30.21
CA PRO A 19 11.19 8.17 -30.96
C PRO A 19 11.71 6.97 -30.15
N LYS A 20 11.78 7.09 -28.82
CA LYS A 20 12.27 6.05 -27.90
C LYS A 20 11.35 5.91 -26.69
N LEU A 21 11.13 4.68 -26.27
CA LEU A 21 10.32 4.30 -25.12
C LEU A 21 11.15 3.47 -24.15
N TYR A 22 10.97 3.77 -22.86
CA TYR A 22 11.48 2.98 -21.76
C TYR A 22 10.35 2.13 -21.22
N ILE A 23 10.56 0.82 -21.23
CA ILE A 23 9.53 -0.14 -20.86
C ILE A 23 9.98 -0.86 -19.60
N THR A 24 9.17 -0.81 -18.55
CA THR A 24 9.42 -1.48 -17.27
C THR A 24 8.37 -2.54 -16.99
N LEU A 25 8.84 -3.73 -16.62
CA LEU A 25 7.96 -4.76 -16.09
C LEU A 25 7.73 -4.50 -14.60
N VAL A 26 6.53 -4.06 -14.20
CA VAL A 26 6.24 -3.72 -12.80
C VAL A 26 5.59 -4.89 -12.05
N ARG A 27 4.82 -5.70 -12.77
CA ARG A 27 4.13 -6.86 -12.19
C ARG A 27 4.84 -8.15 -12.61
N GLY A 28 4.85 -9.13 -11.70
CA GLY A 28 5.42 -10.44 -11.98
C GLY A 28 4.67 -11.23 -13.04
N LEU A 29 5.33 -12.27 -13.53
CA LEU A 29 4.81 -13.22 -14.53
C LEU A 29 3.88 -14.35 -14.01
N PRO A 30 3.76 -14.69 -12.70
CA PRO A 30 2.94 -15.84 -12.30
C PRO A 30 1.46 -15.59 -12.60
N GLY A 31 0.76 -16.64 -13.06
CA GLY A 31 -0.66 -16.55 -13.42
C GLY A 31 -0.97 -15.78 -14.72
N THR A 32 0.04 -15.37 -15.48
CA THR A 32 -0.18 -14.68 -16.77
C THR A 32 -0.37 -15.67 -17.93
N ARG A 33 -1.14 -15.26 -18.94
CA ARG A 33 -1.39 -16.06 -20.15
C ARG A 33 -0.06 -16.38 -20.87
N ARG A 34 0.03 -17.57 -21.47
CA ARG A 34 1.18 -18.03 -22.28
C ARG A 34 1.61 -17.00 -23.33
N LEU A 35 0.63 -16.36 -23.98
CA LEU A 35 0.86 -15.35 -25.00
C LEU A 35 1.60 -14.13 -24.41
N HIS A 36 1.14 -13.57 -23.28
CA HIS A 36 1.80 -12.43 -22.65
C HIS A 36 3.25 -12.73 -22.25
N ARG A 37 3.53 -13.97 -21.80
CA ARG A 37 4.90 -14.41 -21.49
C ARG A 37 5.79 -14.37 -22.72
N ARG A 38 5.32 -14.89 -23.86
CA ARG A 38 6.05 -14.84 -25.14
C ARG A 38 6.31 -13.41 -25.60
N THR A 39 5.31 -12.52 -25.48
CA THR A 39 5.48 -11.10 -25.83
C THR A 39 6.52 -10.42 -24.95
N LEU A 40 6.52 -10.69 -23.63
CA LEU A 40 7.51 -10.15 -22.70
C LEU A 40 8.91 -10.72 -22.93
N GLU A 41 9.03 -12.00 -23.27
CA GLU A 41 10.28 -12.65 -23.66
C GLU A 41 10.86 -12.01 -24.94
N ALA A 42 10.03 -11.76 -25.95
CA ALA A 42 10.42 -11.07 -27.18
C ALA A 42 10.94 -9.65 -26.91
N MET A 43 10.33 -8.94 -25.96
CA MET A 43 10.79 -7.62 -25.51
C MET A 43 11.97 -7.68 -24.52
N ARG A 44 12.51 -8.88 -24.23
CA ARG A 44 13.60 -9.16 -23.28
C ARG A 44 13.30 -8.80 -21.81
N LEU A 45 12.02 -8.74 -21.44
CA LEU A 45 11.53 -8.46 -20.08
C LEU A 45 11.26 -9.78 -19.31
N ARG A 46 12.34 -10.45 -18.90
CA ARG A 46 12.26 -11.73 -18.15
C ARG A 46 12.20 -11.56 -16.62
N ARG A 47 12.69 -10.43 -16.09
CA ARG A 47 12.74 -10.14 -14.65
C ARG A 47 11.91 -8.90 -14.33
N CYS A 48 11.26 -8.91 -13.17
CA CYS A 48 10.54 -7.76 -12.64
C CYS A 48 11.49 -6.57 -12.44
N HIS A 49 10.97 -5.35 -12.58
CA HIS A 49 11.67 -4.07 -12.44
C HIS A 49 12.85 -3.84 -13.39
N ARG A 50 12.98 -4.67 -14.44
CA ARG A 50 13.93 -4.41 -15.51
C ARG A 50 13.36 -3.36 -16.47
N THR A 51 14.13 -2.29 -16.70
CA THR A 51 13.93 -1.32 -17.78
C THR A 51 14.60 -1.83 -19.05
N VAL A 52 13.93 -1.73 -20.20
CA VAL A 52 14.55 -1.94 -21.51
C VAL A 52 14.15 -0.80 -22.44
N GLU A 53 15.14 -0.26 -23.15
CA GLU A 53 14.93 0.77 -24.17
C GLU A 53 14.49 0.14 -25.48
N HIS A 54 13.46 0.71 -26.11
CA HIS A 54 13.01 0.31 -27.43
C HIS A 54 12.71 1.53 -28.30
N ARG A 55 12.93 1.40 -29.61
CA ARG A 55 12.46 2.39 -30.59
C ARG A 55 10.95 2.22 -30.81
N THR A 56 10.25 3.32 -31.00
CA THR A 56 8.80 3.27 -31.26
C THR A 56 8.54 2.72 -32.66
N THR A 57 7.85 1.59 -32.71
CA THR A 57 7.36 0.98 -33.95
C THR A 57 5.89 0.62 -33.76
N PRO A 58 5.07 0.61 -34.82
CA PRO A 58 3.66 0.24 -34.72
C PRO A 58 3.47 -1.18 -34.16
N SER A 59 4.37 -2.11 -34.49
CA SER A 59 4.39 -3.47 -33.94
C SER A 59 4.60 -3.48 -32.43
N LEU A 60 5.49 -2.63 -31.90
CA LEU A 60 5.73 -2.50 -30.47
C LEU A 60 4.53 -1.89 -29.73
N LEU A 61 3.83 -0.94 -30.34
CA LEU A 61 2.59 -0.40 -29.78
C LEU A 61 1.48 -1.47 -29.69
N GLY A 62 1.39 -2.35 -30.69
CA GLY A 62 0.50 -3.52 -30.67
C GLY A 62 0.85 -4.48 -29.51
N MET A 63 2.13 -4.81 -29.36
CA MET A 63 2.62 -5.64 -28.23
C MET A 63 2.31 -5.00 -26.88
N LEU A 64 2.53 -3.70 -26.73
CA LEU A 64 2.25 -2.95 -25.50
C LEU A 64 0.77 -2.94 -25.14
N THR A 65 -0.12 -2.79 -26.13
CA THR A 65 -1.57 -2.82 -25.92
C THR A 65 -2.01 -4.15 -25.29
N GLN A 66 -1.38 -5.24 -25.73
CA GLN A 66 -1.62 -6.58 -25.21
C GLN A 66 -1.08 -6.77 -23.79
N VAL A 67 0.09 -6.22 -23.45
CA VAL A 67 0.71 -6.35 -22.11
C VAL A 67 0.50 -5.16 -21.17
N LYS A 68 -0.43 -4.25 -21.49
CA LYS A 68 -0.65 -2.96 -20.79
C LYS A 68 -0.84 -3.05 -19.27
N ARG A 69 -1.28 -4.21 -18.76
CA ARG A 69 -1.52 -4.44 -17.32
C ARG A 69 -0.25 -4.77 -16.54
N LEU A 70 0.78 -5.27 -17.21
CA LEU A 70 2.02 -5.78 -16.59
C LEU A 70 3.14 -4.73 -16.63
N VAL A 71 3.04 -3.83 -17.59
CA VAL A 71 4.11 -2.96 -18.03
C VAL A 71 3.77 -1.49 -17.76
N VAL A 72 4.77 -0.74 -17.34
CA VAL A 72 4.73 0.72 -17.33
C VAL A 72 5.64 1.22 -18.46
N VAL A 73 5.14 2.21 -19.20
CA VAL A 73 5.87 2.83 -20.30
C VAL A 73 6.20 4.25 -19.87
N GLU A 74 7.47 4.59 -19.95
CA GLU A 74 8.02 5.91 -19.71
C GLU A 74 8.56 6.45 -21.04
N THR A 75 8.14 7.66 -21.40
CA THR A 75 8.65 8.36 -22.58
C THR A 75 9.97 9.05 -22.24
N GLN A 76 10.89 9.16 -23.20
CA GLN A 76 12.20 9.83 -23.01
C GLN A 76 12.10 11.26 -22.41
N GLU A 77 11.02 11.97 -22.71
CA GLU A 77 10.70 13.33 -22.24
C GLU A 77 10.29 13.39 -20.75
N MET A 78 9.83 12.27 -20.19
CA MET A 78 9.18 12.19 -18.89
C MET A 78 10.15 12.30 -17.68
N PRO A 79 11.34 11.66 -17.67
CA PRO A 79 12.29 11.84 -16.56
C PRO A 79 12.84 13.26 -16.50
N ARG A 80 13.05 13.94 -17.65
CA ARG A 80 13.55 15.33 -17.67
C ARG A 80 12.56 16.32 -17.05
N THR A 81 11.27 16.15 -17.34
CA THR A 81 10.22 17.03 -16.80
C THR A 81 9.97 16.79 -15.30
N THR A 82 10.12 15.55 -14.82
CA THR A 82 9.95 15.24 -13.39
C THR A 82 11.15 15.70 -12.55
N ALA A 83 12.37 15.69 -13.13
CA ALA A 83 13.55 16.28 -12.51
C ALA A 83 13.42 17.81 -12.36
N ALA A 84 12.61 18.47 -13.20
CA ALA A 84 12.25 19.88 -13.07
C ALA A 84 11.07 20.13 -12.13
N ARG A 85 10.72 19.18 -11.24
CA ARG A 85 9.85 19.47 -10.09
C ARG A 85 10.74 19.89 -8.91
N PRO A 86 11.02 21.19 -8.71
CA PRO A 86 11.67 21.64 -7.51
C PRO A 86 10.76 21.28 -6.32
N GLY A 87 11.18 20.32 -5.50
CA GLY A 87 10.47 19.98 -4.27
C GLY A 87 9.99 18.54 -4.10
N HIS A 88 10.36 17.58 -4.96
CA HIS A 88 10.43 16.19 -4.49
C HIS A 88 11.88 15.91 -4.08
N PRO A 89 12.27 16.23 -2.85
CA PRO A 89 13.56 15.79 -2.38
C PRO A 89 13.58 14.27 -2.51
N SER A 90 14.69 13.75 -3.03
CA SER A 90 15.29 12.55 -2.50
C SER A 90 15.49 12.78 -1.00
N SER A 91 14.39 12.75 -0.23
CA SER A 91 14.45 12.69 1.20
C SER A 91 14.95 11.28 1.48
N SER A 92 16.27 11.11 1.45
CA SER A 92 16.91 10.44 2.58
C SER A 92 16.10 10.85 3.81
N PRO A 93 15.65 9.94 4.68
CA PRO A 93 14.98 10.36 5.89
C PRO A 93 15.98 11.22 6.66
N THR A 94 15.99 12.54 6.40
CA THR A 94 16.47 13.57 7.32
C THR A 94 15.81 13.16 8.60
N ALA A 95 16.65 12.76 9.57
CA ALA A 95 16.25 12.02 10.75
C ALA A 95 14.90 12.53 11.22
N ARG A 96 13.84 11.77 10.91
CA ARG A 96 12.49 12.17 11.31
C ARG A 96 12.57 12.31 12.82
N PRO A 97 12.13 13.44 13.40
CA PRO A 97 12.21 13.60 14.84
C PRO A 97 11.58 12.37 15.49
N PRO A 98 12.24 11.77 16.50
CA PRO A 98 11.75 10.54 17.09
C PRO A 98 10.35 10.78 17.64
N LEU A 99 9.45 9.81 17.41
CA LEU A 99 8.10 9.89 17.94
C LEU A 99 8.16 10.06 19.48
N PRO A 100 7.36 10.96 20.06
CA PRO A 100 7.32 11.11 21.51
C PRO A 100 6.88 9.78 22.14
N ARG A 101 7.64 9.30 23.13
CA ARG A 101 7.30 8.05 23.83
C ARG A 101 5.98 8.24 24.60
N PRO A 102 5.05 7.26 24.56
CA PRO A 102 3.81 7.36 25.31
C PRO A 102 4.09 7.44 26.81
N ARG A 103 3.37 8.31 27.53
CA ARG A 103 3.47 8.42 28.99
C ARG A 103 3.06 7.09 29.65
N PRO A 104 3.71 6.67 30.74
CA PRO A 104 3.31 5.47 31.46
C PRO A 104 1.87 5.61 31.94
N ARG A 105 1.05 4.57 31.71
CA ARG A 105 -0.32 4.56 32.21
C ARG A 105 -0.30 4.56 33.74
N PRO A 106 -1.16 5.37 34.41
CA PRO A 106 -1.23 5.35 35.87
C PRO A 106 -1.64 3.95 36.34
N ARG A 107 -1.00 3.46 37.41
CA ARG A 107 -1.36 2.18 38.01
C ARG A 107 -2.82 2.24 38.48
N PRO A 108 -3.61 1.16 38.29
CA PRO A 108 -4.96 1.11 38.84
C PRO A 108 -4.90 1.29 40.36
N ARG A 109 -5.77 2.16 40.90
CA ARG A 109 -5.89 2.35 42.35
C ARG A 109 -6.30 1.01 42.98
N PRO A 110 -5.68 0.58 44.08
CA PRO A 110 -6.13 -0.61 44.79
C PRO A 110 -7.58 -0.41 45.23
N LEU A 111 -8.43 -1.40 44.94
CA LEU A 111 -9.80 -1.43 45.45
C LEU A 111 -9.71 -1.42 46.97
N ARG A 112 -10.30 -0.40 47.58
CA ARG A 112 -10.33 -0.25 49.03
C ARG A 112 -11.17 -1.39 49.59
N ALA A 113 -10.53 -2.41 50.16
CA ALA A 113 -11.23 -3.46 50.88
C ALA A 113 -12.05 -2.81 51.99
N THR A 114 -13.37 -2.78 51.83
CA THR A 114 -14.29 -2.47 52.92
C THR A 114 -14.00 -3.46 54.03
N ARG A 115 -13.46 -2.97 55.15
CA ARG A 115 -13.30 -3.76 56.37
C ARG A 115 -14.68 -4.27 56.75
N LEU A 116 -14.89 -5.57 56.58
CA LEU A 116 -15.95 -6.30 57.25
C LEU A 116 -15.68 -6.17 58.74
N THR A 117 -16.39 -5.26 59.40
CA THR A 117 -16.45 -5.22 60.86
C THR A 117 -17.25 -6.43 61.30
N SER A 118 -16.53 -7.47 61.72
CA SER A 118 -17.06 -8.53 62.57
C SER A 118 -17.71 -7.91 63.80
N GLY A 119 -19.02 -8.08 63.93
CA GLY A 119 -19.84 -7.58 65.03
C GLY A 119 -21.10 -8.43 65.21
N HIS A 120 -20.89 -9.66 65.69
CA HIS A 120 -21.69 -10.47 66.62
C HIS A 120 -23.19 -10.16 66.91
N GLN A 121 -23.96 -11.25 67.08
CA GLN A 121 -25.34 -11.46 67.61
C GLN A 121 -26.46 -11.62 66.56
N LYS A 122 -27.33 -12.64 66.56
CA LYS A 122 -27.59 -13.84 67.40
C LYS A 122 -28.44 -14.83 66.56
N PRO A 123 -28.54 -16.12 66.94
CA PRO A 123 -29.44 -17.09 66.32
C PRO A 123 -30.87 -16.97 66.87
N PHE A 124 -31.87 -16.96 65.98
CA PHE A 124 -33.32 -17.06 66.26
C PHE A 124 -33.94 -17.68 64.99
N PHE A 125 -34.05 -19.00 64.87
CA PHE A 125 -35.18 -19.81 65.32
C PHE A 125 -36.55 -19.29 64.84
N ASN A 126 -37.03 -19.80 63.69
CA ASN A 126 -38.30 -20.51 63.40
C ASN A 126 -38.69 -20.27 61.93
N GLN A 127 -38.70 -21.29 61.06
CA GLN A 127 -39.84 -22.18 60.80
C GLN A 127 -41.17 -21.42 60.68
N ASP A 128 -41.51 -21.02 59.46
CA ASP A 128 -42.86 -21.02 58.89
C ASP A 128 -42.73 -20.81 57.37
N TRP A 129 -43.75 -21.20 56.60
CA TRP A 129 -43.83 -21.21 55.12
C TRP A 129 -43.56 -22.54 54.39
N LEU A 130 -43.84 -23.68 55.03
CA LEU A 130 -44.49 -24.80 54.33
C LEU A 130 -46.00 -24.68 54.56
N LEU A 131 -46.68 -23.92 53.70
CA LEU A 131 -48.11 -24.02 53.36
C LEU A 131 -48.42 -22.92 52.33
N TYR A 132 -48.01 -23.15 51.08
CA TYR A 132 -48.72 -22.63 49.90
C TYR A 132 -48.24 -23.35 48.63
N ALA A 133 -49.20 -24.01 47.97
CA ALA A 133 -49.16 -24.74 46.68
C ALA A 133 -48.61 -26.17 46.69
#